data_AF-X1N0V9-F1
#
_entry.id   AF-X1N0V9-F1
#
_cell.length_a   1.000
_cell.length_b   1.000
_cell.length_c   1.000
_cell.angle_alpha   90.00
_cell.angle_beta   90.00
_cell.angle_gamma   90.00
#
_symmetry.space_group_name_H-M   'P 1'
#
loop_
_entity.id
_entity.type
_entity.pdbx_description
1 polymer ?
#
loop_
_entity_poly.entity_id
_entity_poly.type
_entity_poly.pdbx_seq_one_letter_code
_entity_poly.pdbx_strand_id
1 'polypeptide(L)' 'MEKVRYDEATQRVYINKAQYFEGISKEVWEYRIGAYQVMEKYLKDRRGRKLSLDEIDRYMKVAKAIHLTLELQAKIGDVY' A
#
# COMPACT_ATOMS: atom_id res chain seq x y z
N MET A 1 -0.10 -7.07 20.20
CA MET A 1 -0.45 -6.02 19.21
C MET A 1 0.18 -6.37 17.87
N GLU A 2 -0.62 -6.73 16.86
CA GLU A 2 -0.10 -7.14 15.54
C GLU A 2 0.38 -5.91 14.76
N LYS A 3 1.63 -5.92 14.29
CA LYS A 3 2.23 -4.80 13.53
C LYS A 3 2.06 -5.08 12.03
N VAL A 4 1.69 -4.04 11.29
CA VAL A 4 1.74 -4.07 9.82
C VAL A 4 3.19 -4.26 9.41
N ARG A 5 3.46 -5.20 8.50
CA ARG A 5 4.80 -5.50 7.99
C ARG A 5 4.74 -5.66 6.48
N TYR A 6 5.67 -5.02 5.79
CA TYR A 6 5.90 -5.29 4.38
C TYR A 6 7.03 -6.31 4.22
N ASP A 7 6.83 -7.25 3.30
CA ASP A 7 7.81 -8.23 2.87
C ASP A 7 8.14 -7.98 1.41
N GLU A 8 9.34 -7.46 1.16
CA GLU A 8 9.78 -7.07 -0.17
C GLU A 8 10.03 -8.27 -1.09
N ALA A 9 10.53 -9.39 -0.54
CA ALA A 9 10.81 -10.60 -1.31
C ALA A 9 9.55 -11.22 -1.92
N THR A 10 8.43 -11.08 -1.22
CA THR A 10 7.12 -11.60 -1.67
C THR A 10 6.18 -10.51 -2.17
N GLN A 11 6.57 -9.22 -2.09
CA GLN A 11 5.71 -8.07 -2.39
C GLN A 11 4.38 -8.11 -1.63
N ARG A 12 4.44 -8.48 -0.34
CA ARG A 12 3.27 -8.68 0.52
C ARG A 12 3.22 -7.70 1.67
N VAL A 13 2.03 -7.14 1.92
CA VAL A 13 1.74 -6.33 3.10
C VAL A 13 0.93 -7.16 4.08
N TYR A 14 1.58 -7.61 5.15
CA TYR A 14 0.94 -8.34 6.24
C TYR A 14 0.23 -7.36 7.17
N ILE A 15 -1.07 -7.59 7.35
CA ILE A 15 -1.89 -6.88 8.34
C ILE A 15 -1.78 -7.59 9.69
N ASN A 16 -1.65 -8.93 9.65
CA ASN A 16 -1.45 -9.82 10.77
C ASN A 16 -0.71 -11.09 10.32
N LYS A 17 -0.59 -12.11 11.19
CA LYS A 17 0.15 -13.35 10.86
C LYS A 17 -0.43 -14.17 9.69
N ALA A 18 -1.72 -14.04 9.40
CA ALA A 18 -2.40 -14.87 8.40
C ALA A 18 -2.93 -14.08 7.20
N GLN A 19 -3.24 -12.80 7.38
CA GLN A 19 -3.86 -11.94 6.39
C GLN A 19 -2.85 -10.95 5.84
N TYR A 20 -2.76 -10.92 4.51
CA TYR A 20 -1.88 -10.04 3.77
C TYR A 20 -2.55 -9.57 2.48
N PHE A 21 -2.05 -8.45 1.95
CA PHE A 21 -2.24 -8.06 0.56
C PHE A 21 -1.02 -8.47 -0.25
N GLU A 22 -1.23 -8.88 -1.49
CA GLU A 22 -0.17 -9.27 -2.43
C GLU A 22 -0.14 -8.34 -3.64
N GLY A 23 0.95 -8.37 -4.39
CA GLY A 23 1.13 -7.55 -5.59
C GLY A 23 1.33 -6.06 -5.28
N ILE A 24 1.75 -5.73 -4.05
CA ILE A 24 2.08 -4.36 -3.67
C ILE A 24 3.59 -4.18 -3.88
N SER A 25 3.97 -3.43 -4.91
CA SER A 25 5.39 -3.14 -5.15
C SER A 25 5.99 -2.28 -4.02
N LYS A 26 7.31 -2.31 -3.89
CA LYS A 26 8.03 -1.52 -2.89
C LYS A 26 7.72 -0.03 -3.05
N GLU A 27 7.72 0.47 -4.28
CA GLU A 27 7.45 1.87 -4.58
C GLU A 27 6.04 2.28 -4.18
N VAL A 28 5.04 1.42 -4.40
CA VAL A 28 3.66 1.67 -3.95
C VAL A 28 3.57 1.65 -2.42
N TRP A 29 4.25 0.70 -1.77
CA TRP A 29 4.28 0.61 -0.31
C TRP A 29 4.93 1.83 0.33
N GLU A 30 6.08 2.26 -0.20
CA GLU A 30 6.89 3.37 0.30
C GLU A 30 6.38 4.74 -0.17
N TYR A 31 5.36 4.78 -1.03
CA TYR A 31 4.82 6.02 -1.57
C TYR A 31 4.31 6.95 -0.45
N ARG A 32 4.76 8.21 -0.50
CA ARG A 32 4.45 9.23 0.50
C ARG A 32 3.74 10.42 -0.10
N ILE A 33 2.79 10.96 0.66
CA ILE A 33 2.19 12.27 0.43
C ILE A 33 2.46 13.11 1.67
N GLY A 34 3.35 14.09 1.52
CA GLY A 34 3.91 14.81 2.67
C GLY A 34 4.66 13.87 3.62
N ALA A 35 4.40 13.97 4.92
CA ALA A 35 5.03 13.13 5.93
C ALA A 35 4.41 11.71 6.05
N TYR A 36 3.35 11.40 5.29
CA TYR A 36 2.61 10.15 5.45
C TYR A 36 2.92 9.14 4.36
N GLN A 37 3.32 7.94 4.78
CA GLN A 37 3.31 6.76 3.91
C GLN A 37 1.87 6.25 3.80
N VAL A 38 1.27 6.45 2.62
CA VAL A 38 -0.20 6.38 2.44
C VAL A 38 -0.75 5.00 2.78
N MET A 39 -0.11 3.97 2.23
CA MET A 39 -0.52 2.57 2.41
C MET A 39 -0.35 2.09 3.84
N GLU A 40 0.71 2.50 4.53
CA GLU A 40 0.95 2.15 5.92
C GLU A 40 -0.04 2.85 6.86
N LYS A 41 -0.24 4.16 6.65
CA LYS A 41 -1.16 4.96 7.46
C LYS A 41 -2.58 4.41 7.41
N TYR A 42 -3.07 4.05 6.22
CA TYR A 42 -4.41 3.49 6.06
C TYR A 42 -4.67 2.28 6.97
N LEU A 43 -3.69 1.37 7.06
CA LEU A 43 -3.78 0.17 7.89
C LEU A 43 -3.56 0.47 9.38
N LYS A 44 -2.65 1.40 9.73
CA LYS A 44 -2.42 1.83 11.11
C LYS A 44 -3.68 2.45 11.73
N ASP A 45 -4.38 3.28 10.97
CA ASP A 45 -5.62 3.94 11.41
C ASP A 45 -6.78 2.94 11.67
N ARG A 46 -6.66 1.71 11.15
CA ARG A 46 -7.67 0.64 11.25
C ARG A 46 -7.20 -0.54 12.10
N ARG A 47 -6.12 -0.38 12.84
CA ARG A 47 -5.55 -1.42 13.69
C ARG A 47 -6.52 -1.82 14.80
N GLY A 48 -6.59 -3.11 15.12
CA GLY A 48 -7.39 -3.63 16.23
C GLY A 48 -8.83 -4.01 15.85
N ARG A 49 -9.21 -3.92 14.57
CA ARG A 49 -10.45 -4.49 14.04
C ARG A 49 -10.20 -5.22 12.71
N LYS A 50 -11.17 -6.03 12.29
CA LYS A 50 -11.19 -6.61 10.94
C LYS A 50 -11.60 -5.54 9.93
N LEU A 51 -10.92 -5.50 8.78
CA LEU A 51 -11.33 -4.67 7.65
C LEU A 51 -12.63 -5.22 7.05
N SER A 52 -13.54 -4.34 6.67
CA SER A 52 -14.69 -4.71 5.84
C SER A 52 -14.25 -5.00 4.40
N LEU A 53 -15.12 -5.64 3.61
CA LEU A 53 -14.88 -5.85 2.18
C LEU A 53 -14.70 -4.53 1.42
N ASP A 54 -15.44 -3.49 1.81
CA ASP A 54 -15.31 -2.15 1.21
C ASP A 54 -13.96 -1.52 1.54
N GLU A 55 -13.46 -1.68 2.78
CA GLU A 55 -12.14 -1.19 3.16
C GLU A 55 -11.02 -1.92 2.43
N ILE A 56 -11.17 -3.24 2.21
CA ILE A 56 -10.24 -4.05 1.43
C ILE A 56 -10.22 -3.58 -0.03
N ASP A 57 -11.39 -3.44 -0.65
CA ASP A 57 -11.52 -2.94 -2.04
C ASP A 57 -10.93 -1.52 -2.17
N ARG A 58 -11.24 -0.63 -1.22
CA ARG A 58 -10.70 0.72 -1.18
C ARG A 58 -9.18 0.72 -1.09
N TYR A 59 -8.60 -0.12 -0.22
CA TYR A 59 -7.16 -0.24 -0.07
C TYR A 59 -6.47 -0.64 -1.40
N MET A 60 -7.03 -1.63 -2.08
CA MET A 60 -6.51 -2.07 -3.38
C MET A 60 -6.68 -1.02 -4.48
N LYS A 61 -7.79 -0.27 -4.49
CA LYS A 61 -7.98 0.86 -5.41
C LYS A 61 -6.95 1.97 -5.19
N VAL A 62 -6.61 2.27 -3.93
CA VAL A 62 -5.56 3.24 -3.59
C VAL A 62 -4.18 2.73 -4.05
N ALA A 63 -3.87 1.46 -3.81
CA ALA A 63 -2.63 0.84 -4.29
C ALA A 63 -2.48 0.99 -5.81
N LYS A 64 -3.55 0.68 -6.56
CA LYS A 64 -3.58 0.79 -8.01
C LYS A 64 -3.43 2.24 -8.48
N ALA A 65 -4.09 3.19 -7.82
CA ALA A 65 -3.97 4.61 -8.17
C ALA A 65 -2.54 5.13 -7.97
N ILE A 66 -1.86 4.72 -6.89
CA ILE A 66 -0.45 5.05 -6.65
C ILE A 66 0.43 4.43 -7.74
N HIS A 67 0.23 3.16 -8.08
CA HIS A 67 0.98 2.49 -9.13
C HIS A 67 0.89 3.25 -10.47
N LEU A 68 -0.33 3.56 -10.92
CA LEU A 68 -0.56 4.33 -12.15
C LEU A 68 0.06 5.73 -12.09
N THR A 69 0.09 6.34 -10.90
CA THR A 69 0.73 7.65 -10.70
C THR A 69 2.23 7.56 -10.91
N LEU A 70 2.88 6.56 -10.32
CA LEU A 70 4.32 6.30 -10.49
C LEU A 70 4.67 6.01 -11.96
N GLU A 71 3.89 5.17 -12.63
CA GLU A 71 4.07 4.89 -14.06
C GLU A 71 3.96 6.16 -14.91
N LEU A 72 3.00 7.03 -14.62
CA LEU A 72 2.83 8.28 -15.36
C LEU A 72 3.95 9.28 -15.07
N GLN A 73 4.39 9.38 -13.81
CA GLN A 73 5.53 10.23 -13.42
C GLN A 73 6.82 9.80 -14.13
N ALA A 74 7.08 8.49 -14.21
CA ALA A 74 8.23 7.94 -14.92
C ALA A 74 8.18 8.30 -16.41
N LYS A 75 7.00 8.15 -17.07
CA LYS A 75 6.83 8.53 -18.47
C LYS A 75 7.04 10.02 -18.73
N ILE A 76 6.62 10.89 -17.81
CA ILE A 76 6.84 12.34 -17.94
C ILE A 76 8.34 12.65 -17.76
N GLY A 77 9.01 11.95 -16.84
CA GLY A 77 10.45 12.12 -16.62
C GLY A 77 11.30 11.77 -17.83
N ASP A 78 10.91 10.77 -18.62
CA ASP A 78 11.63 10.34 -19.84
C ASP A 78 11.55 11.35 -21.00
N VAL A 79 10.58 12.27 -20.96
CA VAL A 79 10.40 13.32 -21.99
C VAL A 79 11.38 14.48 -21.79
N TYR A 80 12.02 14.60 -20.62
CA TYR A 80 12.97 15.67 -20.26
C TYR A 80 14.39 15.14 -20.08
#